data_AF-A0A935UP14-F1
#
_entry.id   AF-A0A935UP14-F1
#
_cell.length_a   1.000
_cell.length_b   1.000
_cell.length_c   1.000
_cell.angle_alpha   90.00
_cell.angle_beta   90.00
_cell.angle_gamma   90.00
#
_symmetry.space_group_name_H-M   'P 1'
#
loop_
_entity.id
_entity.type
_entity.pdbx_description
1 polymer ?
#
loop_
_entity_poly.entity_id
_entity_poly.type
_entity_poly.pdbx_seq_one_letter_code
_entity_poly.pdbx_strand_id
1 'polypeptide(L)'
;MNAEHQQAERTTFGEVSAFENTFLALGVDAAGRGTLALQVEFSNDPDEKDDPLTFDVVETEPRRWVALVAVAPLNRRHEATLFAGSRRGGTACTSGTCYLVPDFTGAELRLVSRF
;
A
#
# COMPACT_ATOMS: atom_id res chain seq x y z
N MET A 1 8.59 2.25 -14.31
CA MET A 1 8.67 0.99 -13.55
C MET A 1 9.51 1.25 -12.31
N ASN A 2 8.96 0.98 -11.14
CA ASN A 2 9.68 0.97 -9.87
C ASN A 2 9.55 -0.46 -9.31
N ALA A 3 10.63 -0.99 -8.77
CA ALA A 3 10.64 -2.25 -8.05
C ALA A 3 11.53 -2.07 -6.83
N GLU A 4 11.03 -2.47 -5.68
CA GLU A 4 11.70 -2.37 -4.39
C GLU A 4 11.63 -3.75 -3.72
N HIS A 5 12.74 -4.18 -3.13
CA HIS A 5 12.85 -5.46 -2.45
C HIS A 5 13.67 -5.25 -1.18
N GLN A 6 13.15 -5.72 -0.06
CA GLN A 6 13.75 -5.60 1.25
C GLN A 6 13.81 -6.98 1.89
N GLN A 7 15.01 -7.37 2.31
CA GLN A 7 15.23 -8.51 3.19
C GLN A 7 15.80 -7.99 4.52
N ALA A 8 15.19 -8.40 5.63
CA ALA A 8 15.61 -7.94 6.95
C ALA A 8 15.42 -9.03 7.99
N GLU A 9 16.17 -8.88 9.08
CA GLU A 9 16.02 -9.70 10.28
C GLU A 9 15.61 -8.79 11.43
N ARG A 10 14.62 -9.21 12.20
CA ARG A 10 14.15 -8.50 13.38
C ARG A 10 14.15 -9.41 14.58
N THR A 11 14.70 -8.91 15.69
CA THR A 11 14.66 -9.60 16.97
C THR A 11 13.52 -9.04 17.82
N THR A 12 12.47 -9.82 18.03
CA THR A 12 11.31 -9.46 18.86
C THR A 12 11.30 -10.38 20.07
N PHE A 13 11.42 -9.83 21.27
CA PHE A 13 11.49 -10.59 22.55
C PHE A 13 12.53 -11.73 22.59
N GLY A 14 13.64 -11.60 21.85
CA GLY A 14 14.71 -12.60 21.79
C GLY A 14 14.52 -13.67 20.70
N GLU A 15 13.40 -13.65 19.97
CA GLU A 15 13.17 -14.46 18.79
C GLU A 15 13.60 -13.70 17.55
N VAL A 16 14.40 -14.33 16.68
CA VAL A 16 14.85 -13.73 15.41
C VAL A 16 13.91 -14.18 14.30
N SER A 17 13.21 -13.22 13.70
CA SER A 17 12.36 -13.44 12.55
C SER A 17 12.99 -12.79 11.33
N ALA A 18 13.34 -13.60 10.32
CA ALA A 18 13.73 -13.12 9.01
C ALA A 18 12.47 -12.91 8.15
N PHE A 19 12.41 -11.78 7.45
CA PHE A 19 11.29 -11.46 6.56
C PHE A 19 11.75 -10.77 5.28
N GLU A 20 10.84 -10.77 4.32
CA GLU A 20 10.98 -10.25 2.98
C GLU A 20 9.73 -9.44 2.62
N ASN A 21 9.96 -8.24 2.11
CA ASN A 21 8.95 -7.39 1.52
C ASN A 21 9.34 -7.08 0.08
N THR A 22 8.39 -7.20 -0.84
CA THR A 22 8.59 -6.86 -2.25
C THR A 22 7.48 -5.96 -2.72
N PHE A 23 7.84 -4.84 -3.35
CA PHE A 23 6.93 -3.90 -3.98
C PHE A 23 7.27 -3.74 -5.46
N LEU A 24 6.25 -3.75 -6.31
CA LEU A 24 6.38 -3.57 -7.75
C LEU A 24 5.32 -2.59 -8.24
N ALA A 25 5.75 -1.55 -8.96
CA ALA A 25 4.87 -0.61 -9.63
C ALA A 25 5.21 -0.50 -11.13
N LEU A 26 4.23 -0.83 -11.96
CA LEU A 26 4.28 -0.73 -13.42
C LEU A 26 3.31 0.36 -13.87
N GLY A 27 3.85 1.44 -14.42
CA GLY A 27 3.07 2.61 -14.84
C GLY A 27 3.30 2.98 -16.30
N VAL A 28 2.26 3.52 -16.92
CA VAL A 28 2.31 4.18 -18.23
C VAL A 28 1.78 5.61 -18.10
N ASP A 29 2.48 6.53 -18.74
CA ASP A 29 2.18 7.96 -18.71
C ASP A 29 1.83 8.44 -20.11
N ALA A 30 0.70 9.13 -20.23
CA ALA A 30 0.29 9.81 -21.44
C ALA A 30 0.32 11.32 -21.20
N ALA A 31 1.27 12.00 -21.85
CA ALA A 31 1.47 13.43 -21.70
C ALA A 31 0.16 14.22 -21.86
N GLY A 32 -0.20 14.97 -20.82
CA GLY A 32 -1.42 15.77 -20.77
C GLY A 32 -2.74 15.00 -20.63
N ARG A 33 -2.72 13.66 -20.55
CA ARG A 33 -3.92 12.82 -20.38
C ARG A 33 -3.97 12.06 -19.06
N GLY A 34 -2.82 11.78 -18.46
CA GLY A 34 -2.74 11.14 -17.16
C GLY A 34 -1.79 9.95 -17.10
N THR A 35 -1.89 9.22 -16.01
CA THR A 35 -1.05 8.08 -15.64
C THR A 35 -1.93 6.91 -15.25
N LEU A 36 -1.53 5.71 -15.64
CA LEU A 36 -2.13 4.46 -15.18
C LEU A 36 -1.03 3.56 -14.62
N ALA A 37 -1.21 3.04 -13.41
CA ALA A 37 -0.23 2.19 -12.74
C ALA A 37 -0.89 0.96 -12.11
N LEU A 38 -0.23 -0.19 -12.26
CA LEU A 38 -0.47 -1.41 -11.48
C LEU A 38 0.56 -1.47 -10.36
N GLN A 39 0.10 -1.69 -9.14
CA GLN A 39 0.92 -1.87 -7.95
C GLN A 39 0.69 -3.27 -7.39
N VAL A 40 1.77 -3.95 -7.03
CA VAL A 40 1.76 -5.26 -6.39
C VAL A 40 2.71 -5.21 -5.22
N GLU A 41 2.23 -5.57 -4.04
CA GLU A 41 3.01 -5.65 -2.82
C GLU A 41 2.85 -7.04 -2.22
N PHE A 42 3.95 -7.58 -1.69
CA PHE A 42 4.01 -8.88 -1.05
C PHE A 42 4.83 -8.78 0.23
N SER A 43 4.34 -9.41 1.30
CA SER A 43 5.07 -9.50 2.56
C SER A 43 4.93 -10.90 3.16
N ASN A 44 6.04 -11.42 3.69
CA ASN A 44 6.03 -12.60 4.56
C ASN A 44 6.36 -12.25 6.02
N ASP A 45 6.34 -10.97 6.39
CA ASP A 45 6.64 -10.50 7.73
C ASP A 45 5.57 -10.97 8.73
N PRO A 46 5.93 -11.71 9.80
CA PRO A 46 4.98 -12.16 10.82
C PRO A 46 4.07 -11.07 11.38
N ASP A 47 4.56 -9.84 11.52
CA ASP A 47 3.76 -8.73 12.06
C ASP A 47 2.75 -8.15 11.05
N GLU A 48 2.91 -8.48 9.76
CA GLU A 48 2.08 -7.95 8.66
C GLU A 48 1.16 -9.03 8.06
N LYS A 49 1.42 -10.31 8.40
CA LYS A 49 0.60 -11.45 7.97
C LYS A 49 -0.75 -11.51 8.66
N ASP A 50 -0.79 -11.11 9.93
CA ASP A 50 -2.00 -11.14 10.76
C ASP A 50 -2.81 -9.85 10.57
N ASP A 51 -4.08 -9.98 10.19
CA ASP A 51 -4.99 -8.86 10.13
C ASP A 51 -5.45 -8.48 11.55
N PRO A 52 -5.12 -7.27 12.04
CA PRO A 52 -5.50 -6.85 13.39
C PRO A 52 -7.02 -6.74 13.59
N LEU A 53 -7.83 -6.86 12.53
CA LEU A 53 -9.28 -6.87 12.57
C LEU A 53 -9.88 -8.28 12.70
N THR A 54 -9.08 -9.36 12.58
CA THR A 54 -9.54 -10.75 12.73
C THR A 54 -9.19 -11.31 14.11
N PHE A 55 -10.03 -11.01 15.10
CA PHE A 55 -9.77 -11.35 16.50
C PHE A 55 -9.75 -12.85 16.85
N ASP A 56 -10.33 -13.70 16.01
CA ASP A 56 -10.55 -15.13 16.31
C ASP A 56 -9.59 -16.08 15.56
N VAL A 57 -8.71 -15.56 14.69
CA VAL A 57 -7.82 -16.35 13.84
C VAL A 57 -6.46 -15.64 13.74
N VAL A 58 -5.37 -16.39 13.92
CA VAL A 58 -4.02 -15.90 13.62
C VAL A 58 -3.64 -16.34 12.21
N GLU A 59 -3.39 -15.39 11.33
CA GLU A 59 -3.07 -15.66 9.94
C GLU A 59 -1.56 -15.82 9.74
N THR A 60 -1.13 -16.95 9.16
CA THR A 60 0.30 -17.28 8.98
C THR A 60 0.77 -17.21 7.53
N GLU A 61 -0.15 -17.07 6.59
CA GLU A 61 0.12 -17.05 5.16
C GLU A 61 0.69 -15.70 4.73
N PRO A 62 1.66 -15.64 3.79
CA PRO A 62 2.13 -14.37 3.24
C PRO A 62 0.99 -13.57 2.61
N ARG A 63 0.94 -12.26 2.88
CA ARG A 63 -0.08 -11.36 2.32
C ARG A 63 0.37 -10.73 1.01
N ARG A 64 -0.62 -10.44 0.17
CA ARG A 64 -0.43 -9.74 -1.11
C ARG A 64 -1.46 -8.64 -1.26
N TRP A 65 -1.00 -7.46 -1.64
CA TRP A 65 -1.84 -6.33 -2.02
C TRP A 65 -1.68 -6.04 -3.50
N VAL A 66 -2.78 -5.80 -4.21
CA VAL A 66 -2.77 -5.49 -5.63
C VAL A 66 -3.71 -4.34 -5.88
N ALA A 67 -3.21 -3.29 -6.54
CA ALA A 67 -4.00 -2.11 -6.83
C ALA A 67 -3.77 -1.59 -8.24
N LEU A 68 -4.83 -1.02 -8.81
CA LEU A 68 -4.78 -0.15 -9.98
C LEU A 68 -4.92 1.30 -9.51
N VAL A 69 -4.05 2.16 -10.01
CA VAL A 69 -4.08 3.61 -9.75
C VAL A 69 -4.13 4.35 -11.08
N ALA A 70 -5.14 5.18 -11.27
CA ALA A 70 -5.27 6.05 -12.43
C ALA A 70 -5.32 7.51 -11.98
N VAL A 71 -4.50 8.37 -12.57
CA VAL A 71 -4.50 9.81 -12.33
C VAL A 71 -4.81 10.51 -13.65
N ALA A 72 -5.78 11.41 -13.66
CA ALA A 72 -6.16 12.16 -14.86
C ALA A 72 -6.43 13.64 -14.54
N PRO A 73 -5.79 14.58 -15.27
CA PRO A 73 -6.20 15.98 -15.21
C PRO A 73 -7.56 16.15 -15.88
N LEU A 74 -8.57 16.59 -15.11
CA LEU A 74 -9.89 16.91 -15.67
C LEU A 74 -9.84 18.25 -16.42
N ASN A 75 -9.06 19.21 -15.90
CA ASN A 75 -8.70 20.45 -16.57
C ASN A 75 -7.44 21.06 -15.88
N ARG A 76 -7.10 22.33 -16.20
CA ARG A 76 -5.91 23.01 -15.65
C ARG A 76 -5.93 23.25 -14.13
N ARG A 77 -7.08 23.06 -13.48
CA ARG A 77 -7.31 23.33 -12.05
C ARG A 77 -7.80 22.11 -11.27
N HIS A 78 -8.18 21.04 -11.96
CA HIS A 78 -8.81 19.87 -11.36
C HIS A 78 -8.12 18.58 -11.80
N GLU A 79 -7.88 17.71 -10.84
CA GLU A 79 -7.29 16.39 -11.03
C GLU A 79 -8.13 15.34 -10.32
N ALA A 80 -8.28 14.19 -10.96
CA ALA A 80 -8.91 13.02 -10.40
C ALA A 80 -7.89 11.89 -10.23
N THR A 81 -7.92 11.23 -9.07
CA THR A 81 -7.18 10.00 -8.82
C THR A 81 -8.16 8.90 -8.46
N LEU A 82 -8.15 7.81 -9.20
CA LEU A 82 -8.89 6.59 -8.90
C LEU A 82 -7.90 5.54 -8.40
N PHE A 83 -8.19 4.98 -7.23
CA PHE A 83 -7.56 3.79 -6.70
C PHE A 83 -8.60 2.66 -6.71
N ALA A 84 -8.21 1.45 -7.12
CA ALA A 84 -9.05 0.26 -7.03
C ALA A 84 -8.20 -0.97 -6.72
N GLY A 85 -8.53 -1.70 -5.65
CA GLY A 85 -7.82 -2.90 -5.22
C GLY A 85 -7.55 -2.88 -3.72
N SER A 86 -6.40 -3.41 -3.31
CA SER A 86 -5.96 -3.42 -1.92
C SER A 86 -4.59 -2.75 -1.75
N ARG A 87 -4.35 -2.11 -0.60
CA ARG A 87 -3.06 -1.55 -0.21
C ARG A 87 -2.77 -1.87 1.26
N ARG A 88 -1.49 -2.10 1.57
CA ARG A 88 -1.01 -2.33 2.93
C ARG A 88 -1.25 -1.07 3.79
N GLY A 89 -1.76 -1.28 4.99
CA GLY A 89 -1.86 -0.30 6.05
C GLY A 89 -0.55 -0.23 6.85
N GLY A 90 -0.65 -0.21 8.17
CA GLY A 90 0.49 -0.25 9.08
C GLY A 90 0.48 0.89 10.09
N THR A 91 1.58 1.01 10.83
CA THR A 91 1.70 2.04 11.88
C THR A 91 2.08 3.38 11.26
N ALA A 92 1.22 4.39 11.42
CA ALA A 92 1.53 5.77 11.05
C ALA A 92 1.80 6.60 12.30
N CYS A 93 2.90 7.36 12.30
CA CYS A 93 3.26 8.24 13.41
C CYS A 93 3.21 9.71 12.97
N THR A 94 2.40 10.52 13.64
CA THR A 94 2.31 11.97 13.40
C THR A 94 2.35 12.71 14.73
N SER A 95 3.15 13.76 14.83
CA SER A 95 3.22 14.64 16.02
C SER A 95 3.46 13.91 17.35
N GLY A 96 4.23 12.81 17.35
CA GLY A 96 4.55 12.03 18.55
C GLY A 96 3.50 10.98 18.94
N THR A 97 2.40 10.86 18.19
CA THR A 97 1.39 9.82 18.38
C THR A 97 1.44 8.83 17.22
N CYS A 98 1.53 7.54 17.54
CA CYS A 98 1.43 6.46 16.56
C CYS A 98 0.05 5.82 16.64
N TYR A 99 -0.55 5.56 15.49
CA TYR A 99 -1.83 4.89 15.36
C TYR A 99 -1.77 3.86 14.23
N LEU A 100 -2.59 2.82 14.35
CA LEU A 100 -2.73 1.80 13.33
C LEU A 100 -3.63 2.32 12.21
N VAL A 101 -3.11 2.32 11.00
CA VAL A 101 -3.89 2.48 9.77
C VAL A 101 -4.24 1.08 9.29
N PRO A 102 -5.53 0.70 9.24
CA PRO A 102 -5.90 -0.60 8.73
C PRO A 102 -5.60 -0.71 7.25
N ASP A 103 -5.44 -1.95 6.78
CA ASP A 103 -5.44 -2.25 5.36
C ASP A 103 -6.69 -1.71 4.68
N PHE A 104 -6.52 -1.25 3.45
CA PHE A 104 -7.64 -0.77 2.65
C PHE A 104 -7.87 -1.72 1.49
N THR A 105 -9.13 -2.16 1.33
CA THR A 105 -9.60 -2.88 0.15
C THR A 105 -10.88 -2.23 -0.37
N GLY A 106 -10.88 -1.83 -1.65
CA GLY A 106 -12.02 -1.19 -2.27
C GLY A 106 -11.64 -0.26 -3.41
N ALA A 107 -12.50 0.72 -3.69
CA ALA A 107 -12.24 1.77 -4.66
C ALA A 107 -12.36 3.15 -4.01
N GLU A 108 -11.41 4.03 -4.30
CA GLU A 108 -11.34 5.39 -3.77
C GLU A 108 -11.18 6.36 -4.93
N LEU A 109 -12.08 7.36 -5.03
CA LEU A 109 -11.95 8.46 -5.97
C LEU A 109 -11.59 9.73 -5.19
N ARG A 110 -10.44 10.31 -5.51
CA ARG A 110 -9.99 11.59 -4.97
C ARG A 110 -10.09 12.66 -6.05
N LEU A 111 -10.79 13.75 -5.75
CA LEU A 111 -10.87 14.94 -6.60
C LEU A 111 -10.14 16.08 -5.92
N VAL A 112 -9.13 16.63 -6.59
CA VAL A 112 -8.37 17.79 -6.11
C VAL A 112 -8.71 18.99 -6.98
N SER A 113 -9.15 20.07 -6.35
CA SER A 113 -9.46 21.34 -7.01
C SER A 113 -8.57 22.44 -6.45
N ARG A 114 -7.95 23.24 -7.34
CA ARG A 114 -7.21 24.45 -6.98
C ARG A 114 -8.01 25.66 -7.45
N PHE A 115 -8.41 26.51 -6.51
CA PHE A 115 -9.15 27.75 -6.76
C PHE A 115 -8.21 28.94 -6.93
#